data_AF-A0A8J5X4S6-F1
#
_entry.id   AF-A0A8J5X4S6-F1
#
_cell.length_a   1.000
_cell.length_b   1.000
_cell.length_c   1.000
_cell.angle_alpha   90.00
_cell.angle_beta   90.00
_cell.angle_gamma   90.00
#
_symmetry.space_group_name_H-M   'P 1'
#
loop_
_entity.id
_entity.type
_entity.pdbx_description
1 polymer ?
#
loop_
_entity_poly.entity_id
_entity_poly.type
_entity_poly.pdbx_seq_one_letter_code
_entity_poly.pdbx_strand_id
1 'polypeptide(L)'
;MIPGGALALALAAAAPCADPVRGGRPPLAEGCLVVYVDVGTNIGVQLRKFFQPEHYPGSKAMPVFASSFPTDESVRRGSRPCAFGFEANPMHTERLRQLEAAYTAAGHRLSIATETAVGTAEGNTTFFFTGSLKNDRSASVAQNAWLRRGHARVLQATVRTIDLARWLRAEVFARSEATRPGAVVVMKLDIEGSEESVLPWLAQCGALCGLGPTMIEEHARMAKDRAAYARAVRPFIRAARTRSLRALAGVMRAAPGERCTFQPLLVDDNSYSADDGSTGNANLDRAFGITQRAPFPEPLPLSADGRAEGAVAPWPYWARAQRDAVAMLARRGRRPEEGLGKKEGNQPNA
;
A
#
# COMPACT_ATOMS: atom_id res chain seq x y z
N MET A 1 30.18 -39.07 45.25
CA MET A 1 29.14 -38.02 45.33
C MET A 1 29.58 -36.84 44.49
N ILE A 2 29.03 -36.70 43.29
CA ILE A 2 29.11 -35.49 42.44
C ILE A 2 27.69 -35.34 41.87
N PRO A 3 26.98 -34.22 42.09
CA PRO A 3 25.59 -34.09 41.69
C PRO A 3 25.47 -33.86 40.18
N GLY A 4 24.45 -34.49 39.60
CA GLY A 4 24.18 -34.53 38.16
C GLY A 4 23.98 -33.15 37.54
N GLY A 5 24.62 -32.96 36.39
CA GLY A 5 24.34 -31.86 35.47
C GLY A 5 23.03 -32.09 34.74
N ALA A 6 22.02 -31.27 35.04
CA ALA A 6 20.87 -31.13 34.17
C ALA A 6 21.28 -30.36 32.92
N LEU A 7 21.42 -31.08 31.81
CA LEU A 7 21.57 -30.48 30.49
C LEU A 7 20.23 -29.83 30.11
N ALA A 8 20.09 -28.53 30.37
CA ALA A 8 18.96 -27.76 29.91
C ALA A 8 19.02 -27.65 28.38
N LEU A 9 18.20 -28.46 27.70
CA LEU A 9 17.94 -28.33 26.28
C LEU A 9 17.20 -27.00 26.06
N ALA A 10 17.94 -25.93 25.79
CA ALA A 10 17.35 -24.71 25.28
C ALA A 10 16.83 -25.02 23.86
N LEU A 11 15.54 -25.31 23.73
CA LEU A 11 14.86 -25.20 22.45
C LEU A 11 15.01 -23.74 22.01
N ALA A 12 15.95 -23.49 21.10
CA ALA A 12 15.98 -22.27 20.34
C ALA A 12 14.65 -22.21 19.57
N ALA A 13 13.69 -21.42 20.06
CA ALA A 13 12.52 -21.09 19.29
C ALA A 13 13.02 -20.55 17.93
N ALA A 14 12.67 -21.24 16.85
CA ALA A 14 13.04 -20.82 15.50
C ALA A 14 12.72 -19.33 15.36
N ALA A 15 13.70 -18.53 14.94
CA ALA A 15 13.51 -17.10 14.79
C ALA A 15 12.26 -16.88 13.93
N PRO A 16 11.23 -16.16 14.43
CA PRO A 16 9.92 -16.08 13.79
C PRO A 16 9.99 -15.54 12.35
N CYS A 17 11.11 -14.96 11.96
CA CYS A 17 11.30 -14.29 10.69
C CYS A 17 12.60 -14.78 10.04
N ALA A 18 12.76 -16.11 9.93
CA ALA A 18 13.90 -16.71 9.27
C ALA A 18 14.12 -16.08 7.89
N ASP A 19 15.38 -15.78 7.57
CA ASP A 19 15.69 -15.14 6.31
C ASP A 19 15.25 -16.00 5.12
N PRO A 20 14.69 -15.36 4.08
CA PRO A 20 14.22 -16.08 2.90
C PRO A 20 15.40 -16.79 2.23
N VAL A 21 15.33 -18.12 2.12
CA VAL A 21 16.20 -18.88 1.22
C VAL A 21 15.88 -18.47 -0.21
N ARG A 22 16.73 -17.63 -0.81
CA ARG A 22 16.61 -17.23 -2.22
C ARG A 22 17.15 -18.33 -3.13
N GLY A 23 16.36 -18.76 -4.10
CA GLY A 23 16.74 -19.73 -5.13
C GLY A 23 17.69 -19.19 -6.21
N GLY A 24 18.69 -18.38 -5.83
CA GLY A 24 19.71 -17.84 -6.74
C GLY A 24 19.26 -16.72 -7.69
N ARG A 25 17.97 -16.38 -7.78
CA ARG A 25 17.50 -15.24 -8.61
C ARG A 25 17.71 -13.88 -7.94
N PRO A 26 17.92 -12.80 -8.71
CA PRO A 26 17.87 -11.44 -8.18
C PRO A 26 16.51 -11.10 -7.54
N PRO A 27 16.46 -10.15 -6.59
CA PRO A 27 15.21 -9.57 -6.09
C PRO A 27 14.36 -9.01 -7.21
N LEU A 28 13.04 -9.03 -7.04
CA LEU A 28 12.12 -8.34 -7.95
C LEU A 28 12.43 -6.83 -8.05
N ALA A 29 12.85 -6.20 -6.96
CA ALA A 29 13.22 -4.79 -6.93
C ALA A 29 14.69 -4.51 -7.31
N GLU A 30 15.44 -5.49 -7.84
CA GLU A 30 16.81 -5.26 -8.28
C GLU A 30 16.85 -4.16 -9.36
N GLY A 31 17.75 -3.18 -9.24
CA GLY A 31 17.78 -2.04 -10.14
C GLY A 31 16.90 -0.86 -9.71
N CYS A 32 16.03 -0.99 -8.71
CA CYS A 32 15.09 0.07 -8.34
C CYS A 32 15.68 0.94 -7.21
N LEU A 33 15.89 2.23 -7.44
CA LEU A 33 16.25 3.13 -6.34
C LEU A 33 15.00 3.41 -5.48
N VAL A 34 13.88 3.62 -6.17
CA VAL A 34 12.59 3.95 -5.58
C VAL A 34 11.63 2.78 -5.73
N VAL A 35 11.00 2.36 -4.62
CA VAL A 35 10.02 1.28 -4.61
C VAL A 35 8.71 1.76 -3.96
N TYR A 36 7.59 1.47 -4.60
CA TYR A 36 6.25 1.62 -4.04
C TYR A 36 5.61 0.24 -3.87
N VAL A 37 5.05 -0.03 -2.69
CA VAL A 37 4.34 -1.27 -2.39
C VAL A 37 2.90 -0.92 -2.00
N ASP A 38 1.94 -1.39 -2.77
CA ASP A 38 0.50 -1.14 -2.57
C ASP A 38 -0.18 -2.42 -2.09
N VAL A 39 -0.45 -2.49 -0.79
CA VAL A 39 -1.02 -3.67 -0.14
C VAL A 39 -2.52 -3.45 0.05
N GLY A 40 -3.33 -4.20 -0.70
CA GLY A 40 -4.75 -3.94 -0.91
C GLY A 40 -4.95 -2.90 -2.01
N THR A 41 -4.52 -3.24 -3.23
CA THR A 41 -4.54 -2.30 -4.36
C THR A 41 -5.96 -2.03 -4.89
N ASN A 42 -6.93 -2.87 -4.53
CA ASN A 42 -8.32 -2.80 -4.96
C ASN A 42 -8.36 -2.79 -6.51
N ILE A 43 -9.01 -1.80 -7.13
CA ILE A 43 -9.02 -1.63 -8.60
C ILE A 43 -7.75 -0.98 -9.18
N GLY A 44 -6.69 -0.77 -8.39
CA GLY A 44 -5.38 -0.31 -8.86
C GLY A 44 -5.16 1.21 -8.88
N VAL A 45 -6.07 2.01 -8.31
CA VAL A 45 -5.98 3.49 -8.36
C VAL A 45 -4.72 4.04 -7.71
N GLN A 46 -4.22 3.41 -6.65
CA GLN A 46 -3.01 3.86 -5.96
C GLN A 46 -1.75 3.64 -6.80
N LEU A 47 -1.69 2.55 -7.56
CA LEU A 47 -0.65 2.31 -8.57
C LEU A 47 -0.73 3.35 -9.70
N ARG A 48 -1.94 3.70 -10.15
CA ARG A 48 -2.14 4.75 -11.14
C ARG A 48 -1.69 6.11 -10.65
N LYS A 49 -2.07 6.48 -9.43
CA LYS A 49 -1.59 7.68 -8.72
C LYS A 49 -0.08 7.75 -8.67
N PHE A 50 0.58 6.60 -8.45
CA PHE A 50 2.03 6.54 -8.45
C PHE A 50 2.60 6.84 -9.85
N PHE A 51 2.12 6.20 -10.91
CA PHE A 51 2.69 6.40 -12.26
C PHE A 51 2.18 7.66 -13.00
N GLN A 52 1.00 8.16 -12.67
CA GLN A 52 0.27 9.23 -13.36
C GLN A 52 -0.39 10.23 -12.37
N PRO A 53 0.35 10.82 -11.42
CA PRO A 53 -0.23 11.68 -10.39
C PRO A 53 -0.97 12.91 -10.93
N GLU A 54 -0.68 13.35 -12.16
CA GLU A 54 -1.38 14.43 -12.85
C GLU A 54 -2.86 14.17 -13.08
N HIS A 55 -3.29 12.90 -13.07
CA HIS A 55 -4.70 12.54 -13.16
C HIS A 55 -5.41 12.53 -11.80
N TYR A 56 -4.67 12.73 -10.70
CA TYR A 56 -5.20 12.68 -9.34
C TYR A 56 -4.88 13.95 -8.54
N PRO A 57 -5.20 15.15 -9.08
CA PRO A 57 -4.99 16.38 -8.33
C PRO A 57 -5.77 16.35 -7.03
N GLY A 58 -5.09 16.66 -5.91
CA GLY A 58 -5.70 16.70 -4.59
C GLY A 58 -5.86 15.34 -3.89
N SER A 59 -5.42 14.22 -4.49
CA SER A 59 -5.34 12.94 -3.77
C SER A 59 -4.49 13.07 -2.51
N LYS A 60 -4.91 12.42 -1.42
CA LYS A 60 -4.17 12.49 -0.14
C LYS A 60 -2.85 11.72 -0.17
N ALA A 61 -2.66 10.81 -1.13
CA ALA A 61 -1.38 10.13 -1.37
C ALA A 61 -0.34 11.04 -2.04
N MET A 62 -0.76 12.05 -2.80
CA MET A 62 0.15 12.92 -3.57
C MET A 62 1.22 13.61 -2.72
N PRO A 63 0.92 14.19 -1.55
CA PRO A 63 1.94 14.75 -0.67
C PRO A 63 3.00 13.73 -0.21
N VAL A 64 2.60 12.47 -0.01
CA VAL A 64 3.53 11.39 0.37
C VAL A 64 4.45 11.06 -0.79
N PHE A 65 3.90 10.88 -1.99
CA PHE A 65 4.71 10.61 -3.19
C PHE A 65 5.65 11.77 -3.52
N ALA A 66 5.16 13.01 -3.46
CA ALA A 66 5.96 14.20 -3.75
C ALA A 66 7.10 14.44 -2.74
N SER A 67 6.94 13.98 -1.49
CA SER A 67 8.00 14.08 -0.48
C SER A 67 8.98 12.90 -0.49
N SER A 68 8.56 11.76 -1.04
CA SER A 68 9.36 10.53 -1.03
C SER A 68 10.15 10.34 -2.33
N PHE A 69 9.63 10.83 -3.44
CA PHE A 69 10.16 10.53 -4.77
C PHE A 69 10.64 11.78 -5.48
N PRO A 70 11.66 11.66 -6.37
CA PRO A 70 12.03 12.75 -7.25
C PRO A 70 10.81 13.22 -8.05
N THR A 71 10.57 14.53 -7.99
CA THR A 71 9.47 15.18 -8.71
C THR A 71 9.86 15.61 -10.12
N ASP A 72 11.17 15.78 -10.35
CA ASP A 72 11.71 15.94 -11.70
C ASP A 72 11.66 14.60 -12.43
N GLU A 73 11.06 14.61 -13.62
CA GLU A 73 10.79 13.38 -14.37
C GLU A 73 12.06 12.73 -14.94
N SER A 74 13.08 13.53 -15.28
CA SER A 74 14.35 12.97 -15.74
C SER A 74 15.07 12.23 -14.60
N VAL A 75 15.03 12.80 -13.40
CA VAL A 75 15.57 12.17 -12.18
C VAL A 75 14.71 10.97 -11.77
N ARG A 76 13.39 11.05 -11.94
CA ARG A 76 12.47 9.95 -11.65
C ARG A 76 12.67 8.78 -12.60
N ARG A 77 12.83 9.02 -13.91
CA ARG A 77 13.21 7.95 -14.84
C ARG A 77 14.58 7.36 -14.48
N GLY A 78 15.55 8.20 -14.13
CA GLY A 78 16.87 7.78 -13.66
C GLY A 78 16.83 6.96 -12.35
N SER A 79 15.83 7.17 -11.50
CA SER A 79 15.64 6.42 -10.24
C SER A 79 15.01 5.04 -10.44
N ARG A 80 14.61 4.70 -11.68
CA ARG A 80 14.08 3.38 -12.09
C ARG A 80 12.98 2.88 -11.12
N PRO A 81 11.86 3.62 -10.98
CA PRO A 81 10.83 3.31 -10.00
C PRO A 81 10.19 1.96 -10.27
N CYS A 82 9.93 1.22 -9.19
CA CYS A 82 9.23 -0.05 -9.23
C CYS A 82 7.99 0.01 -8.34
N ALA A 83 6.91 -0.60 -8.79
CA ALA A 83 5.68 -0.72 -8.03
C ALA A 83 5.26 -2.19 -7.91
N PHE A 84 4.81 -2.57 -6.72
CA PHE A 84 4.32 -3.91 -6.42
C PHE A 84 2.95 -3.82 -5.78
N GLY A 85 1.95 -4.50 -6.35
CA GLY A 85 0.58 -4.54 -5.84
C GLY A 85 0.19 -5.91 -5.31
N PHE A 86 -0.66 -5.95 -4.28
CA PHE A 86 -1.31 -7.17 -3.79
C PHE A 86 -2.81 -6.94 -3.70
N GLU A 87 -3.60 -7.81 -4.34
CA GLU A 87 -5.05 -7.79 -4.25
C GLU A 87 -5.61 -9.20 -4.14
N ALA A 88 -6.43 -9.44 -3.12
CA ALA A 88 -7.02 -10.73 -2.85
C ALA A 88 -8.35 -10.94 -3.59
N ASN A 89 -9.11 -9.88 -3.83
CA ASN A 89 -10.45 -9.97 -4.42
C ASN A 89 -10.37 -10.38 -5.89
N PRO A 90 -10.87 -11.60 -6.25
CA PRO A 90 -10.80 -12.08 -7.64
C PRO A 90 -11.61 -11.22 -8.63
N MET A 91 -12.55 -10.41 -8.13
CA MET A 91 -13.32 -9.48 -8.96
C MET A 91 -12.46 -8.39 -9.60
N HIS A 92 -11.27 -8.13 -9.05
CA HIS A 92 -10.33 -7.14 -9.60
C HIS A 92 -9.27 -7.75 -10.50
N THR A 93 -9.14 -9.08 -10.55
CA THR A 93 -8.06 -9.79 -11.27
C THR A 93 -7.92 -9.33 -12.72
N GLU A 94 -9.01 -9.34 -13.48
CA GLU A 94 -8.95 -9.01 -14.90
C GLU A 94 -8.51 -7.56 -15.14
N ARG A 95 -9.12 -6.61 -14.43
CA ARG A 95 -8.72 -5.19 -14.50
C ARG A 95 -7.26 -5.00 -14.12
N LEU A 96 -6.81 -5.62 -13.03
CA LEU A 96 -5.44 -5.47 -12.55
C LEU A 96 -4.42 -6.09 -13.51
N ARG A 97 -4.74 -7.21 -14.17
CA ARG A 97 -3.91 -7.78 -15.24
C ARG A 97 -3.81 -6.85 -16.44
N GLN A 98 -4.93 -6.23 -16.84
CA GLN A 98 -4.92 -5.22 -17.91
C GLN A 98 -4.08 -4.00 -17.52
N LEU A 99 -4.18 -3.55 -16.27
CA LEU A 99 -3.39 -2.44 -15.73
C LEU A 99 -1.88 -2.76 -15.73
N GLU A 100 -1.50 -3.94 -15.23
CA GLU A 100 -0.12 -4.42 -15.25
C GLU A 100 0.43 -4.48 -16.68
N ALA A 101 -0.34 -5.08 -17.60
CA ALA A 101 0.05 -5.21 -19.00
C ALA A 101 0.25 -3.83 -19.67
N ALA A 102 -0.66 -2.88 -19.44
CA ALA A 102 -0.58 -1.54 -20.01
C ALA A 102 0.67 -0.77 -19.51
N TYR A 103 0.94 -0.78 -18.20
CA TYR A 103 2.12 -0.11 -17.66
C TYR A 103 3.43 -0.80 -18.06
N THR A 104 3.44 -2.14 -18.11
CA THR A 104 4.61 -2.91 -18.55
C THR A 104 4.91 -2.65 -20.03
N ALA A 105 3.90 -2.59 -20.88
CA ALA A 105 4.05 -2.23 -22.30
C ALA A 105 4.57 -0.79 -22.48
N ALA A 106 4.25 0.11 -21.55
CA ALA A 106 4.80 1.47 -21.49
C ALA A 106 6.19 1.57 -20.82
N GLY A 107 6.83 0.43 -20.53
CA GLY A 107 8.18 0.37 -19.96
C GLY A 107 8.27 0.62 -18.45
N HIS A 108 7.14 0.67 -17.75
CA HIS A 108 7.13 0.76 -16.29
C HIS A 108 7.37 -0.62 -15.65
N ARG A 109 7.99 -0.62 -14.47
CA ARG A 109 8.24 -1.82 -13.68
C ARG A 109 7.12 -2.01 -12.66
N LEU A 110 6.03 -2.61 -13.10
CA LEU A 110 4.86 -2.91 -12.27
C LEU A 110 4.66 -4.43 -12.21
N SER A 111 4.41 -4.94 -11.01
CA SER A 111 3.93 -6.32 -10.83
C SER A 111 2.83 -6.35 -9.77
N ILE A 112 1.73 -7.04 -10.05
CA ILE A 112 0.53 -7.13 -9.23
C ILE A 112 0.22 -8.61 -8.99
N ALA A 113 0.35 -9.02 -7.73
CA ALA A 113 -0.10 -10.32 -7.28
C ALA A 113 -1.63 -10.28 -7.10
N THR A 114 -2.35 -10.71 -8.13
CA THR A 114 -3.81 -10.91 -8.10
C THR A 114 -4.17 -12.19 -7.34
N GLU A 115 -5.39 -12.24 -6.78
CA GLU A 115 -5.88 -13.35 -5.94
C GLU A 115 -4.87 -13.72 -4.84
N THR A 116 -4.22 -12.70 -4.27
CA THR A 116 -3.16 -12.84 -3.29
C THR A 116 -3.42 -11.92 -2.09
N ALA A 117 -3.76 -12.54 -0.96
CA ALA A 117 -3.82 -11.89 0.34
C ALA A 117 -2.42 -11.72 0.95
N VAL A 118 -2.26 -10.66 1.71
CA VAL A 118 -1.09 -10.45 2.56
C VAL A 118 -1.41 -10.90 3.99
N GLY A 119 -0.51 -11.69 4.56
CA GLY A 119 -0.60 -12.17 5.94
C GLY A 119 0.78 -12.35 6.59
N THR A 120 0.83 -13.25 7.56
CA THR A 120 2.03 -13.55 8.37
C THR A 120 2.67 -14.89 8.01
N ALA A 121 2.17 -15.57 6.97
CA ALA A 121 2.65 -16.86 6.52
C ALA A 121 2.28 -17.08 5.04
N GLU A 122 3.09 -17.86 4.33
CA GLU A 122 2.73 -18.37 3.01
C GLU A 122 1.63 -19.44 3.13
N GLY A 123 0.76 -19.53 2.14
CA GLY A 123 -0.24 -20.60 2.05
C GLY A 123 -1.42 -20.22 1.19
N ASN A 124 -2.58 -20.78 1.51
CA ASN A 124 -3.86 -20.39 0.94
C ASN A 124 -4.81 -20.03 2.07
N THR A 125 -5.71 -19.09 1.84
CA THR A 125 -6.77 -18.72 2.78
C THR A 125 -8.09 -18.54 2.06
N THR A 126 -9.19 -18.57 2.81
CA THR A 126 -10.50 -18.18 2.29
C THR A 126 -10.63 -16.66 2.35
N PHE A 127 -10.94 -16.05 1.22
CA PHE A 127 -11.27 -14.64 1.09
C PHE A 127 -12.77 -14.47 0.93
N PHE A 128 -13.36 -13.54 1.67
CA PHE A 128 -14.79 -13.25 1.65
C PHE A 128 -15.01 -11.88 1.02
N PHE A 129 -15.96 -11.78 0.09
CA PHE A 129 -16.24 -10.54 -0.64
C PHE A 129 -17.71 -10.46 -1.04
N THR A 130 -18.14 -9.34 -1.59
CA THR A 130 -19.49 -9.17 -2.12
C THR A 130 -19.45 -9.19 -3.64
N GLY A 131 -20.49 -9.70 -4.30
CA GLY A 131 -20.55 -9.75 -5.77
C GLY A 131 -20.74 -8.39 -6.46
N SER A 132 -20.45 -7.27 -5.78
CA SER A 132 -20.67 -5.92 -6.29
C SER A 132 -19.39 -5.09 -6.21
N LEU A 133 -18.87 -4.71 -7.38
CA LEU A 133 -17.74 -3.77 -7.55
C LEU A 133 -18.01 -2.35 -7.01
N LYS A 134 -19.26 -2.05 -6.61
CA LYS A 134 -19.62 -0.76 -6.02
C LYS A 134 -19.50 -0.74 -4.49
N ASN A 135 -19.39 -1.92 -3.86
CA ASN A 135 -19.43 -2.10 -2.41
C ASN A 135 -18.22 -2.90 -1.88
N ASP A 136 -17.04 -2.72 -2.48
CA ASP A 136 -15.83 -3.50 -2.16
C ASP A 136 -15.25 -3.22 -0.76
N ARG A 137 -15.80 -2.27 0.00
CA ARG A 137 -15.52 -2.00 1.43
C ARG A 137 -15.93 -3.14 2.37
N SER A 138 -16.18 -4.32 1.83
CA SER A 138 -16.65 -5.50 2.55
C SER A 138 -15.96 -6.74 1.99
N ALA A 139 -14.69 -6.62 1.60
CA ALA A 139 -13.86 -7.72 1.17
C ALA A 139 -12.74 -7.95 2.21
N SER A 140 -12.57 -9.17 2.72
CA SER A 140 -11.59 -9.46 3.77
C SER A 140 -11.28 -10.96 3.87
N VAL A 141 -10.07 -11.31 4.33
CA VAL A 141 -9.72 -12.69 4.74
C VAL A 141 -10.42 -13.09 6.06
N ALA A 142 -10.96 -12.12 6.79
CA ALA A 142 -11.73 -12.35 7.99
C ALA A 142 -13.22 -12.21 7.67
N GLN A 143 -13.99 -13.31 7.79
CA GLN A 143 -15.44 -13.20 7.81
C GLN A 143 -15.87 -12.34 9.00
N ASN A 144 -16.28 -11.11 8.75
CA ASN A 144 -16.61 -10.14 9.80
C ASN A 144 -18.12 -9.85 9.82
N ALA A 145 -18.59 -9.28 10.93
CA ALA A 145 -20.01 -8.96 11.09
C ALA A 145 -20.49 -7.90 10.07
N TRP A 146 -19.56 -7.11 9.50
CA TRP A 146 -19.83 -6.10 8.47
C TRP A 146 -20.26 -6.72 7.15
N LEU A 147 -19.51 -7.71 6.67
CA LEU A 147 -19.84 -8.57 5.53
C LEU A 147 -21.26 -9.15 5.63
N ARG A 148 -21.71 -9.50 6.85
CA ARG A 148 -23.01 -10.12 7.09
C ARG A 148 -24.16 -9.12 7.30
N ARG A 149 -23.88 -7.84 7.61
CA ARG A 149 -24.89 -6.87 8.05
C ARG A 149 -25.50 -5.99 6.95
N GLY A 150 -25.04 -6.09 5.70
CA GLY A 150 -25.48 -5.19 4.63
C GLY A 150 -25.56 -5.76 3.21
N HIS A 151 -25.26 -7.05 3.01
CA HIS A 151 -25.10 -7.60 1.65
C HIS A 151 -25.92 -8.88 1.44
N ALA A 152 -26.70 -8.91 0.36
CA ALA A 152 -27.62 -10.00 0.03
C ALA A 152 -26.91 -11.33 -0.28
N ARG A 153 -25.61 -11.30 -0.63
CA ARG A 153 -24.81 -12.50 -0.89
C ARG A 153 -23.32 -12.25 -0.61
N VAL A 154 -22.79 -12.93 0.40
CA VAL A 154 -21.34 -13.05 0.61
C VAL A 154 -20.83 -14.17 -0.29
N LEU A 155 -19.83 -13.85 -1.11
CA LEU A 155 -19.07 -14.79 -1.92
C LEU A 155 -17.78 -15.15 -1.20
N GLN A 156 -17.20 -16.29 -1.58
CA GLN A 156 -15.92 -16.73 -1.06
C GLN A 156 -15.06 -17.30 -2.19
N ALA A 157 -13.75 -17.09 -2.09
CA ALA A 157 -12.75 -17.68 -2.97
C ALA A 157 -11.57 -18.18 -2.15
N THR A 158 -10.86 -19.19 -2.64
CA THR A 158 -9.55 -19.55 -2.09
C THR A 158 -8.50 -18.71 -2.79
N VAL A 159 -7.72 -17.97 -2.03
CA VAL A 159 -6.68 -17.07 -2.53
C VAL A 159 -5.33 -17.46 -1.94
N ARG A 160 -4.25 -17.13 -2.64
CA ARG A 160 -2.91 -17.30 -2.08
C ARG A 160 -2.71 -16.33 -0.91
N THR A 161 -1.96 -16.73 0.09
CA THR A 161 -1.45 -15.84 1.14
C THR A 161 0.07 -15.75 1.02
N ILE A 162 0.62 -14.55 1.18
CA ILE A 162 2.06 -14.34 1.32
C ILE A 162 2.42 -13.82 2.71
N ASP A 163 3.63 -14.16 3.17
CA ASP A 163 4.25 -13.49 4.31
C ASP A 163 4.89 -12.17 3.83
N LEU A 164 4.24 -11.05 4.11
CA LEU A 164 4.71 -9.75 3.63
C LEU A 164 6.08 -9.37 4.23
N ALA A 165 6.36 -9.73 5.48
CA ALA A 165 7.65 -9.42 6.09
C ALA A 165 8.77 -10.17 5.37
N ARG A 166 8.55 -11.46 5.11
CA ARG A 166 9.47 -12.29 4.33
C ARG A 166 9.63 -11.77 2.91
N TRP A 167 8.53 -11.45 2.22
CA TRP A 167 8.56 -10.95 0.85
C TRP A 167 9.30 -9.61 0.73
N LEU A 168 9.05 -8.65 1.62
CA LEU A 168 9.76 -7.36 1.62
C LEU A 168 11.27 -7.55 1.79
N ARG A 169 11.69 -8.37 2.75
CA ARG A 169 13.10 -8.70 2.96
C ARG A 169 13.69 -9.39 1.72
N ALA A 170 12.95 -10.35 1.16
CA ALA A 170 13.37 -11.19 0.04
C ALA A 170 13.40 -10.47 -1.30
N GLU A 171 12.56 -9.48 -1.55
CA GLU A 171 12.33 -8.95 -2.90
C GLU A 171 12.59 -7.47 -3.01
N VAL A 172 12.53 -6.74 -1.89
CA VAL A 172 12.67 -5.28 -1.85
C VAL A 172 13.95 -4.88 -1.14
N PHE A 173 14.18 -5.31 0.10
CA PHE A 173 15.30 -4.81 0.90
C PHE A 173 16.64 -5.42 0.52
N ALA A 174 16.66 -6.65 0.05
CA ALA A 174 17.89 -7.31 -0.38
C ALA A 174 18.31 -6.95 -1.83
N ARG A 175 17.83 -5.83 -2.39
CA ARG A 175 18.28 -5.25 -3.67
C ARG A 175 19.58 -4.49 -3.50
N SER A 176 20.44 -4.48 -4.52
CA SER A 176 21.75 -3.79 -4.42
C SER A 176 21.62 -2.27 -4.20
N GLU A 177 20.53 -1.65 -4.68
CA GLU A 177 20.25 -0.23 -4.50
C GLU A 177 19.82 0.17 -3.09
N ALA A 178 19.48 -0.77 -2.20
CA ALA A 178 18.84 -0.46 -0.92
C ALA A 178 19.64 0.49 -0.03
N THR A 179 20.97 0.47 -0.14
CA THR A 179 21.89 1.30 0.66
C THR A 179 22.31 2.59 -0.03
N ARG A 180 21.89 2.82 -1.28
CA ARG A 180 22.28 4.01 -2.05
C ARG A 180 21.58 5.27 -1.51
N PRO A 181 22.24 6.44 -1.52
CA PRO A 181 21.56 7.69 -1.22
C PRO A 181 20.34 7.90 -2.11
N GLY A 182 19.21 8.28 -1.50
CA GLY A 182 17.94 8.44 -2.20
C GLY A 182 17.15 7.15 -2.42
N ALA A 183 17.66 6.00 -1.98
CA ALA A 183 16.88 4.77 -1.95
C ALA A 183 15.74 4.90 -0.94
N VAL A 184 14.51 4.60 -1.39
CA VAL A 184 13.31 4.74 -0.56
C VAL A 184 12.31 3.65 -0.91
N VAL A 185 11.62 3.17 0.11
CA VAL A 185 10.48 2.24 -0.03
C VAL A 185 9.28 2.91 0.61
N VAL A 186 8.28 3.25 -0.19
CA VAL A 186 6.98 3.74 0.30
C VAL A 186 6.00 2.59 0.25
N MET A 187 5.15 2.48 1.27
CA MET A 187 4.11 1.45 1.30
C MET A 187 2.75 2.05 1.61
N LYS A 188 1.69 1.49 1.02
CA LYS A 188 0.31 1.62 1.50
C LYS A 188 -0.14 0.28 2.07
N LEU A 189 -0.82 0.31 3.21
CA LEU A 189 -1.42 -0.84 3.86
C LEU A 189 -2.90 -0.55 4.16
N ASP A 190 -3.76 -1.25 3.43
CA ASP A 190 -5.22 -1.10 3.45
C ASP A 190 -5.84 -2.46 3.09
N ILE A 191 -5.95 -3.34 4.09
CA ILE A 191 -6.33 -4.75 3.93
C ILE A 191 -7.49 -5.14 4.85
N GLU A 192 -8.39 -4.17 5.06
CA GLU A 192 -9.75 -4.37 5.53
C GLU A 192 -9.83 -5.25 6.80
N GLY A 193 -8.98 -4.94 7.78
CA GLY A 193 -8.95 -5.53 9.12
C GLY A 193 -7.74 -6.40 9.41
N SER A 194 -6.99 -6.84 8.38
CA SER A 194 -5.83 -7.71 8.58
C SER A 194 -4.59 -6.99 9.11
N GLU A 195 -4.65 -5.66 9.22
CA GLU A 195 -3.61 -4.82 9.81
C GLU A 195 -3.25 -5.24 11.25
N GLU A 196 -4.20 -5.82 11.99
CA GLU A 196 -3.98 -6.30 13.37
C GLU A 196 -2.95 -7.42 13.48
N SER A 197 -2.78 -8.22 12.42
CA SER A 197 -1.78 -9.29 12.40
C SER A 197 -0.53 -8.86 11.64
N VAL A 198 -0.71 -8.15 10.52
CA VAL A 198 0.39 -7.78 9.62
C VAL A 198 1.30 -6.71 10.22
N LEU A 199 0.78 -5.65 10.85
CA LEU A 199 1.62 -4.59 11.41
C LEU A 199 2.53 -5.09 12.56
N PRO A 200 2.02 -5.82 13.57
CA PRO A 200 2.88 -6.42 14.59
C PRO A 200 3.88 -7.41 14.00
N TRP A 201 3.49 -8.18 12.98
CA TRP A 201 4.38 -9.11 12.31
C TRP A 201 5.56 -8.42 11.62
N LEU A 202 5.29 -7.37 10.83
CA LEU A 202 6.32 -6.54 10.21
C LEU A 202 7.27 -5.95 11.26
N ALA A 203 6.75 -5.52 12.41
CA ALA A 203 7.56 -4.99 13.51
C ALA A 203 8.43 -6.08 14.15
N GLN A 204 7.85 -7.25 14.39
CA GLN A 204 8.51 -8.39 14.99
C GLN A 204 9.64 -8.93 14.08
N CYS A 205 9.44 -8.86 12.77
CA CYS A 205 10.43 -9.27 11.76
C CYS A 205 11.44 -8.19 11.37
N GLY A 206 11.37 -7.02 12.02
CA GLY A 206 12.21 -5.87 11.70
C GLY A 206 12.00 -5.29 10.30
N ALA A 207 11.01 -5.77 9.55
CA ALA A 207 10.74 -5.34 8.19
C ALA A 207 10.30 -3.87 8.11
N LEU A 208 9.71 -3.33 9.18
CA LEU A 208 9.33 -1.91 9.23
C LEU A 208 10.52 -0.97 9.04
N CYS A 209 11.70 -1.32 9.53
CA CYS A 209 12.85 -0.42 9.47
C CYS A 209 13.43 -0.22 8.06
N GLY A 210 13.13 -1.14 7.13
CA GLY A 210 13.43 -0.98 5.71
C GLY A 210 12.40 -0.15 4.94
N LEU A 211 11.26 0.18 5.56
CA LEU A 211 10.23 1.04 4.99
C LEU A 211 10.47 2.49 5.36
N GLY A 212 10.24 3.41 4.43
CA GLY A 212 10.16 4.84 4.69
C GLY A 212 8.73 5.26 5.05
N PRO A 213 8.17 6.28 4.38
CA PRO A 213 6.77 6.65 4.50
C PRO A 213 5.83 5.47 4.24
N THR A 214 4.98 5.18 5.22
CA THR A 214 4.01 4.07 5.16
C THR A 214 2.62 4.60 5.46
N MET A 215 1.75 4.63 4.46
CA MET A 215 0.35 5.00 4.58
C MET A 215 -0.45 3.83 5.14
N ILE A 216 -1.13 4.03 6.26
CA ILE A 216 -1.93 3.02 6.95
C ILE A 216 -3.37 3.53 7.03
N GLU A 217 -4.32 2.72 6.57
CA GLU A 217 -5.74 2.93 6.78
C GLU A 217 -6.24 2.07 7.95
N GLU A 218 -7.10 2.64 8.80
CA GLU A 218 -7.54 1.99 10.03
C GLU A 218 -8.93 1.34 9.87
N HIS A 219 -8.96 0.01 9.89
CA HIS A 219 -10.18 -0.78 9.74
C HIS A 219 -10.69 -1.38 11.06
N ALA A 220 -10.54 -0.67 12.19
CA ALA A 220 -10.97 -1.16 13.51
C ALA A 220 -12.47 -1.53 13.60
N ARG A 221 -13.29 -1.08 12.65
CA ARG A 221 -14.70 -1.47 12.55
C ARG A 221 -14.92 -2.84 11.91
N MET A 222 -13.97 -3.29 11.10
CA MET A 222 -14.02 -4.54 10.34
C MET A 222 -13.30 -5.70 11.05
N ALA A 223 -12.50 -5.40 12.07
CA ALA A 223 -11.88 -6.39 12.93
C ALA A 223 -12.91 -7.29 13.62
N LYS A 224 -12.61 -8.60 13.68
CA LYS A 224 -13.41 -9.59 14.43
C LYS A 224 -13.44 -9.26 15.92
N ASP A 225 -12.29 -8.91 16.49
CA ASP A 225 -12.13 -8.40 17.86
C ASP A 225 -11.55 -6.99 17.82
N ARG A 226 -12.42 -5.99 17.99
CA ARG A 226 -12.02 -4.57 17.96
C ARG A 226 -11.03 -4.21 19.08
N ALA A 227 -11.10 -4.89 20.22
CA ALA A 227 -10.20 -4.65 21.34
C ALA A 227 -8.82 -5.24 21.07
N ALA A 228 -8.75 -6.45 20.50
CA ALA A 228 -7.49 -7.03 20.03
C ALA A 228 -6.86 -6.18 18.92
N TYR A 229 -7.63 -5.81 17.90
CA TYR A 229 -7.19 -4.90 16.84
C TYR A 229 -6.62 -3.61 17.43
N ALA A 230 -7.37 -2.97 18.33
CA ALA A 230 -6.92 -1.72 18.95
C ALA A 230 -5.63 -1.92 19.75
N ARG A 231 -5.43 -3.05 20.45
CA ARG A 231 -4.17 -3.32 21.15
C ARG A 231 -3.00 -3.50 20.17
N ALA A 232 -3.22 -4.22 19.08
CA ALA A 232 -2.20 -4.51 18.08
C ALA A 232 -1.80 -3.25 17.26
N VAL A 233 -2.78 -2.44 16.85
CA VAL A 233 -2.58 -1.35 15.89
C VAL A 233 -2.32 0.00 16.57
N ARG A 234 -2.81 0.23 17.80
CA ARG A 234 -2.66 1.51 18.54
C ARG A 234 -1.22 2.00 18.67
N PRO A 235 -0.18 1.17 18.88
CA PRO A 235 1.20 1.63 18.89
C PRO A 235 1.59 2.36 17.59
N PHE A 236 1.16 1.84 16.44
CA PHE A 236 1.42 2.40 15.11
C PHE A 236 0.64 3.69 14.87
N ILE A 237 -0.64 3.73 15.27
CA ILE A 237 -1.46 4.94 15.23
C ILE A 237 -0.84 6.05 16.09
N ARG A 238 -0.39 5.70 17.31
CA ARG A 238 0.27 6.64 18.21
C ARG A 238 1.56 7.15 17.57
N ALA A 239 2.39 6.27 17.00
CA ALA A 239 3.61 6.65 16.32
C ALA A 239 3.36 7.60 15.13
N ALA A 240 2.32 7.36 14.34
CA ALA A 240 1.93 8.23 13.24
C ALA A 240 1.50 9.61 13.73
N ARG A 241 0.66 9.66 14.78
CA ARG A 241 0.16 10.93 15.36
C ARG A 241 1.26 11.75 16.01
N THR A 242 2.17 11.11 16.75
CA THR A 242 3.27 11.79 17.44
C THR A 242 4.49 12.00 16.55
N ARG A 243 4.50 11.43 15.34
CA ARG A 243 5.67 11.36 14.45
C ARG A 243 6.91 10.82 15.17
N SER A 244 6.70 9.82 16.04
CA SER A 244 7.74 9.28 16.91
C SER A 244 7.65 7.77 17.02
N LEU A 245 8.75 7.08 16.70
CA LEU A 245 8.89 5.63 16.86
C LEU A 245 9.00 5.18 18.32
N ARG A 246 9.06 6.09 19.30
CA ARG A 246 9.09 5.73 20.73
C ARG A 246 7.89 4.89 21.14
N ALA A 247 6.73 5.11 20.53
CA ALA A 247 5.53 4.32 20.78
C ALA A 247 5.66 2.85 20.32
N LEU A 248 6.66 2.54 19.48
CA LEU A 248 6.92 1.23 18.93
C LEU A 248 8.13 0.51 19.56
N ALA A 249 8.82 1.15 20.51
CA ALA A 249 10.05 0.61 21.11
C ALA A 249 9.86 -0.78 21.77
N GLY A 250 8.65 -1.10 22.24
CA GLY A 250 8.33 -2.40 22.82
C GLY A 250 7.89 -3.48 21.84
N VAL A 251 7.71 -3.14 20.55
CA VAL A 251 7.21 -4.09 19.52
C VAL A 251 8.14 -4.23 18.32
N MET A 252 8.98 -3.24 18.05
CA MET A 252 9.93 -3.28 16.94
C MET A 252 11.21 -4.03 17.33
N ARG A 253 11.57 -5.03 16.54
CA ARG A 253 12.94 -5.55 16.52
C ARG A 253 13.71 -4.77 15.46
N ALA A 254 14.54 -3.81 15.86
CA ALA A 254 15.52 -3.27 14.92
C ALA A 254 16.64 -4.31 14.74
N ALA A 255 17.07 -4.58 13.51
CA ALA A 255 18.29 -5.35 13.33
C ALA A 255 19.46 -4.55 13.91
N PRO A 256 20.43 -5.19 14.58
CA PRO A 256 21.62 -4.49 15.08
C PRO A 256 22.31 -3.68 13.97
N GLY A 257 22.42 -2.36 14.14
CA GLY A 257 23.10 -1.46 13.20
C GLY A 257 22.23 -0.85 12.10
N GLU A 258 20.97 -1.26 11.93
CA GLU A 258 20.08 -0.67 10.93
C GLU A 258 19.51 0.68 11.41
N ARG A 259 19.71 1.73 10.60
CA ARG A 259 18.94 2.98 10.76
C ARG A 259 17.51 2.72 10.33
N CYS A 260 16.59 2.84 11.28
CA CYS A 260 15.16 2.65 11.00
C CYS A 260 14.58 3.88 10.29
N THR A 261 14.11 3.73 9.06
CA THR A 261 13.52 4.81 8.26
C THR A 261 11.99 4.88 8.34
N PHE A 262 11.38 3.98 9.13
CA PHE A 262 9.94 3.84 9.23
C PHE A 262 9.25 5.15 9.60
N GLN A 263 8.29 5.55 8.77
CA GLN A 263 7.46 6.72 9.02
C GLN A 263 5.99 6.37 8.78
N PRO A 264 5.25 5.93 9.82
CA PRO A 264 3.84 5.63 9.68
C PRO A 264 3.03 6.92 9.50
N LEU A 265 2.06 6.89 8.58
CA LEU A 265 1.19 8.00 8.21
C LEU A 265 -0.26 7.48 8.17
N LEU A 266 -1.20 8.23 8.76
CA LEU A 266 -2.62 7.91 8.67
C LEU A 266 -3.20 8.61 7.44
N VAL A 267 -3.37 7.84 6.37
CA VAL A 267 -3.85 8.34 5.08
C VAL A 267 -4.90 7.37 4.55
N ASP A 268 -6.16 7.77 4.70
CA ASP A 268 -7.32 7.18 4.00
C ASP A 268 -7.51 7.98 2.71
N ASP A 269 -7.17 7.38 1.56
CA ASP A 269 -7.25 8.03 0.25
C ASP A 269 -8.17 7.27 -0.72
N ASN A 270 -9.46 7.31 -0.42
CA ASN A 270 -10.55 6.73 -1.20
C ASN A 270 -10.96 7.55 -2.45
N SER A 271 -10.04 8.32 -3.05
CA SER A 271 -10.33 9.13 -4.25
C SER A 271 -10.36 8.26 -5.53
N TYR A 272 -11.32 7.34 -5.61
CA TYR A 272 -11.54 6.43 -6.75
C TYR A 272 -12.30 7.08 -7.91
N SER A 273 -12.79 8.30 -7.72
CA SER A 273 -13.80 8.92 -8.57
C SER A 273 -13.38 9.08 -10.04
N ALA A 274 -12.07 9.11 -10.32
CA ALA A 274 -11.53 9.15 -11.68
C ALA A 274 -11.53 7.78 -12.38
N ASP A 275 -11.69 6.69 -11.64
CA ASP A 275 -11.49 5.29 -12.07
C ASP A 275 -12.72 4.41 -11.89
N ASP A 276 -13.62 4.73 -10.97
CA ASP A 276 -14.84 3.94 -10.72
C ASP A 276 -16.00 4.32 -11.67
N GLY A 277 -15.73 5.19 -12.65
CA GLY A 277 -16.71 5.69 -13.60
C GLY A 277 -17.72 6.70 -13.02
N SER A 278 -17.63 7.05 -11.73
CA SER A 278 -18.59 7.94 -11.06
C SER A 278 -18.54 9.39 -11.55
N THR A 279 -17.41 9.83 -12.09
CA THR A 279 -17.24 11.21 -12.61
C THR A 279 -17.32 11.30 -14.13
N GLY A 280 -17.70 10.22 -14.83
CA GLY A 280 -17.68 10.18 -16.29
C GLY A 280 -16.28 10.09 -16.90
N ASN A 281 -15.22 9.97 -16.09
CA ASN A 281 -13.82 9.84 -16.53
C ASN A 281 -13.45 8.42 -17.01
N ALA A 282 -14.42 7.66 -17.54
CA ALA A 282 -14.20 6.38 -18.24
C ALA A 282 -13.25 6.50 -19.45
N ASN A 283 -12.87 7.74 -19.81
CA ASN A 283 -11.90 8.05 -20.84
C ASN A 283 -10.47 7.62 -20.48
N LEU A 284 -10.09 7.60 -19.19
CA LEU A 284 -8.74 7.21 -18.81
C LEU A 284 -8.51 5.71 -19.02
N ASP A 285 -9.42 4.86 -18.52
CA ASP A 285 -9.32 3.41 -18.73
C ASP A 285 -9.37 3.06 -20.23
N ARG A 286 -10.24 3.73 -21.01
CA ARG A 286 -10.29 3.55 -22.48
C ARG A 286 -9.00 3.95 -23.17
N ALA A 287 -8.33 5.02 -22.74
CA ALA A 287 -7.05 5.44 -23.33
C ALA A 287 -5.95 4.38 -23.14
N PHE A 288 -6.07 3.52 -22.12
CA PHE A 288 -5.17 2.41 -21.85
C PHE A 288 -5.71 1.05 -22.29
N GLY A 289 -6.86 1.01 -22.99
CA GLY A 289 -7.50 -0.25 -23.39
C GLY A 289 -8.03 -1.09 -22.23
N ILE A 290 -8.17 -0.52 -21.03
CA ILE A 290 -8.66 -1.19 -19.83
C ILE A 290 -10.20 -1.19 -19.89
N THR A 291 -10.81 -2.37 -19.92
CA THR A 291 -12.26 -2.51 -19.95
C THR A 291 -12.80 -2.73 -18.55
N GLN A 292 -13.66 -1.83 -18.05
CA GLN A 292 -14.26 -1.94 -16.71
C GLN A 292 -15.24 -3.11 -16.53
N ARG A 293 -15.62 -3.79 -17.61
CA ARG A 293 -16.66 -4.83 -17.60
C ARG A 293 -16.09 -6.11 -18.22
N ALA A 294 -15.40 -6.89 -17.41
CA ALA A 294 -15.48 -8.32 -17.63
C ALA A 294 -16.87 -8.77 -17.13
N PRO A 295 -17.77 -9.28 -17.99
CA PRO A 295 -18.86 -10.11 -17.48
C PRO A 295 -18.27 -11.30 -16.71
N PHE A 296 -19.04 -11.85 -15.76
CA PHE A 296 -18.67 -13.09 -15.07
C PHE A 296 -18.15 -14.12 -16.07
N PRO A 297 -17.06 -14.86 -15.76
CA PRO A 297 -16.69 -15.98 -16.61
C PRO A 297 -17.81 -17.03 -16.52
N GLU A 298 -18.67 -17.09 -17.54
CA GLU A 298 -19.22 -18.38 -17.92
C GLU A 298 -18.05 -19.25 -18.40
N PRO A 299 -18.00 -20.55 -18.04
CA PRO A 299 -16.93 -21.42 -18.48
C PRO A 299 -17.01 -21.56 -20.00
N LEU A 300 -16.03 -21.01 -20.71
CA LEU A 300 -16.00 -21.08 -22.17
C LEU A 300 -14.72 -21.77 -22.67
N PRO A 301 -14.85 -22.63 -23.70
CA PRO A 301 -13.76 -23.40 -24.27
C PRO A 301 -12.85 -22.54 -25.16
N LEU A 302 -11.62 -23.02 -25.32
CA LEU A 302 -10.51 -22.37 -26.02
C LEU A 302 -10.73 -22.25 -27.55
N SER A 303 -10.24 -21.15 -28.14
CA SER A 303 -9.83 -21.08 -29.56
C SER A 303 -8.60 -20.19 -29.76
N ALA A 304 -8.08 -20.15 -30.99
CA ALA A 304 -6.71 -20.54 -31.32
C ALA A 304 -6.10 -19.66 -32.45
N ASP A 305 -5.79 -18.38 -32.23
CA ASP A 305 -5.29 -17.55 -33.34
C ASP A 305 -4.60 -16.25 -32.93
N GLY A 306 -3.67 -16.32 -31.97
CA GLY A 306 -2.90 -15.18 -31.48
C GLY A 306 -2.26 -14.26 -32.55
N ARG A 307 -2.39 -12.94 -32.34
CA ARG A 307 -1.34 -11.89 -32.31
C ARG A 307 -1.94 -10.48 -32.30
N ALA A 308 -1.21 -9.53 -31.70
CA ALA A 308 -1.23 -8.11 -32.09
C ALA A 308 0.15 -7.47 -31.87
N GLU A 309 0.65 -6.77 -32.90
CA GLU A 309 1.82 -5.89 -32.89
C GLU A 309 1.40 -4.41 -32.81
N GLY A 310 2.24 -3.55 -32.21
CA GLY A 310 2.10 -2.10 -32.30
C GLY A 310 2.99 -1.33 -31.31
N ALA A 311 3.98 -0.60 -31.82
CA ALA A 311 4.87 0.26 -31.06
C ALA A 311 4.18 1.59 -30.67
N VAL A 312 4.42 2.09 -29.45
CA VAL A 312 3.93 3.39 -28.98
C VAL A 312 5.11 4.34 -28.73
N ALA A 313 4.98 5.55 -29.28
CA ALA A 313 5.92 6.67 -29.14
C ALA A 313 6.01 7.20 -27.69
N PRO A 314 7.11 7.88 -27.30
CA PRO A 314 7.31 8.36 -25.93
C PRO A 314 6.50 9.64 -25.63
N TRP A 315 5.88 9.69 -24.46
CA TRP A 315 5.05 10.82 -23.98
C TRP A 315 5.68 11.58 -22.79
N PRO A 316 5.52 12.92 -22.67
CA PRO A 316 6.12 13.72 -21.59
C PRO A 316 5.07 14.43 -20.71
N TYR A 317 4.89 14.07 -19.42
CA TYR A 317 3.90 14.79 -18.56
C TYR A 317 4.23 14.82 -17.06
N TRP A 318 4.87 15.88 -16.55
CA TRP A 318 5.05 16.07 -15.08
C TRP A 318 4.94 17.50 -14.52
N ALA A 319 5.09 18.56 -15.34
CA ALA A 319 5.25 19.92 -14.81
C ALA A 319 4.00 20.58 -14.17
N ARG A 320 2.81 19.97 -14.23
CA ARG A 320 1.54 20.62 -13.80
C ARG A 320 1.10 20.25 -12.38
N ALA A 321 1.13 18.97 -12.01
CA ALA A 321 0.67 18.49 -10.69
C ALA A 321 1.48 19.05 -9.50
N GLN A 322 2.75 19.38 -9.75
CA GLN A 322 3.68 19.84 -8.73
C GLN A 322 3.34 21.24 -8.18
N ARG A 323 2.81 22.13 -9.01
CA ARG A 323 2.41 23.49 -8.58
C ARG A 323 1.22 23.45 -7.64
N ASP A 324 0.28 22.54 -7.87
CA ASP A 324 -0.96 22.49 -7.11
C ASP A 324 -0.79 21.77 -5.75
N ALA A 325 0.03 20.72 -5.69
CA ALA A 325 0.32 20.01 -4.44
C ALA A 325 1.15 20.85 -3.45
N VAL A 326 2.16 21.59 -3.95
CA VAL A 326 2.98 22.51 -3.13
C VAL A 326 2.13 23.69 -2.63
N ALA A 327 1.25 24.23 -3.46
CA ALA A 327 0.32 25.28 -3.05
C ALA A 327 -0.67 24.81 -1.97
N MET A 328 -1.12 23.56 -2.02
CA MET A 328 -2.00 22.98 -0.99
C MET A 328 -1.31 22.85 0.37
N LEU A 329 -0.04 22.42 0.40
CA LEU A 329 0.74 22.32 1.63
C LEU A 329 1.06 23.69 2.25
N ALA A 330 1.36 24.68 1.42
CA ALA A 330 1.60 26.06 1.86
C ALA A 330 0.36 26.73 2.50
N ARG A 331 -0.85 26.34 2.10
CA ARG A 331 -2.10 26.85 2.67
C ARG A 331 -2.43 26.24 4.05
N ARG A 332 -1.96 25.03 4.35
CA ARG A 332 -2.16 24.40 5.67
C ARG A 332 -1.20 24.88 6.76
N GLY A 333 -0.16 25.65 6.39
CA GLY A 333 0.84 26.20 7.32
C GLY A 333 0.55 27.59 7.87
N ARG A 334 -0.46 28.32 7.37
CA ARG A 334 -0.83 29.64 7.91
C ARG A 334 -1.97 29.49 8.90
N ARG A 335 -1.70 29.69 10.19
CA ARG A 335 -2.76 30.06 11.14
C ARG A 335 -3.25 31.47 10.77
N PRO A 336 -4.55 31.77 10.86
CA PRO A 336 -5.00 33.15 10.85
C PRO A 336 -4.52 33.79 12.17
N GLU A 337 -3.74 34.85 12.10
CA GLU A 337 -3.65 35.77 13.22
C GLU A 337 -5.01 36.45 13.36
N GLU A 338 -5.68 36.17 14.48
CA GLU A 338 -6.89 36.84 14.90
C GLU A 338 -6.57 38.32 15.15
N GLY A 339 -7.11 39.17 14.27
CA GLY A 339 -7.18 40.61 14.50
C GLY A 339 -8.10 40.90 15.68
N LEU A 340 -7.52 41.08 16.86
CA LEU A 340 -8.17 41.77 17.98
C LEU A 340 -8.25 43.26 17.66
N GLY A 341 -9.27 43.64 16.88
CA GLY A 341 -9.70 45.02 16.73
C GLY A 341 -10.35 45.50 18.03
N LYS A 342 -9.63 46.36 18.75
CA LYS A 342 -10.13 47.15 19.88
C LYS A 342 -11.39 47.92 19.47
N LYS A 343 -12.48 47.76 20.23
CA LYS A 343 -13.59 48.73 20.23
C LYS A 343 -13.13 49.95 21.00
N GLU A 344 -12.93 51.06 20.30
CA GLU A 344 -12.77 52.37 20.91
C GLU A 344 -14.09 52.85 21.52
N GLY A 345 -13.94 53.59 22.62
CA GLY A 345 -14.98 54.00 23.53
C GLY A 345 -15.76 55.20 23.04
N ASN A 346 -17.02 55.17 23.45
CA ASN A 346 -17.97 56.27 23.40
C ASN A 346 -17.51 57.39 24.35
N GLN A 347 -17.45 58.64 23.89
CA GLN A 347 -17.40 59.83 24.75
C GLN A 347 -18.75 60.57 24.70
N PRO A 348 -19.16 61.22 25.81
CA PRO A 348 -20.53 61.66 26.03
C PRO A 348 -20.79 63.10 25.57
N ASN A 349 -22.07 63.44 25.37
CA ASN A 349 -22.55 64.81 25.40
C ASN A 349 -23.02 65.15 26.82
N ALA A 350 -22.53 66.28 27.32
CA ALA A 350 -22.89 67.01 28.56
C ALA A 350 -22.41 66.40 29.89
#